data_AF-A0A3C0ZQW8-F1
#
_entry.id   AF-A0A3C0ZQW8-F1
#
_cell.length_a   1.000
_cell.length_b   1.000
_cell.length_c   1.000
_cell.angle_alpha   90.00
_cell.angle_beta   90.00
_cell.angle_gamma   90.00
#
_symmetry.space_group_name_H-M   'P 1'
#
loop_
_entity.id
_entity.type
_entity.pdbx_description
1 polymer ?
#
loop_
_entity_poly.entity_id
_entity_poly.type
_entity_poly.pdbx_seq_one_letter_code
_entity_poly.pdbx_strand_id
1 'polypeptide(L)'
;MWNPGSTNENCTNAFGDGWFLERNTNSDVVKTMFADAVKSLTGKSTVRDSWDALFRYFNQRHGKGNVGYRDGEKIFIRTNQVSAGSGTYDASTFEIRNQSRYGMAETSPHVVLATLRQLVNECGVRQENISVGDPMKHMYKHVYDLWHNEFPNVVYIDSDARLGRTKPVSTAQPVIYYSDRGRVLKSGGTTGTPITSDYFPTVITEASYLITIPAMKAHARAGVTLAGKLHFGSNLRGSATHLHGGLIAPNKVSDTTTMRRGYGLYRVQVDLMGHKDLGEKSVLFLVDALWSGSEANDPPRKFSMSPFNNDWTSSVIVSQDQVALESVCFDFLKAEFTSTNPFGSYPQVVGADDHLLQAADSSYWPSDVRYDPENDGTPLASLGVFEHWNNPTDRQYSRNLRTGNGIELVFISSAPTGVENTVVDLNRSWKLSQNYPNPFNPITHIRYSLGERNAVSLKIFDLRGREVATLVDETQEKGEHLVAWNARTHPSGIYFCRFAAGTHTETKKIILQK
;
A
#
# COMPACT_ATOMS: atom_id res chain seq x y z
N MET A 1 6.94 -0.27 8.31
CA MET A 1 8.18 0.41 8.75
C MET A 1 8.23 1.79 8.12
N TRP A 2 8.51 2.82 8.90
CA TRP A 2 8.71 4.20 8.43
C TRP A 2 10.06 4.73 8.92
N ASN A 3 10.87 5.29 8.03
CA ASN A 3 12.10 5.98 8.38
C ASN A 3 12.39 7.11 7.38
N PRO A 4 12.27 8.39 7.78
CA PRO A 4 12.49 9.53 6.87
C PRO A 4 13.91 9.59 6.31
N GLY A 5 14.91 9.03 7.00
CA GLY A 5 16.30 8.94 6.51
C GLY A 5 16.49 8.00 5.31
N SER A 6 15.45 7.29 4.87
CA SER A 6 15.49 6.47 3.65
C SER A 6 15.41 7.28 2.36
N THR A 7 14.93 8.52 2.43
CA THR A 7 14.67 9.38 1.27
C THR A 7 15.23 10.78 1.50
N ASN A 8 15.82 11.40 0.48
CA ASN A 8 16.24 12.80 0.51
C ASN A 8 15.02 13.72 0.38
N GLU A 9 14.73 14.48 1.43
CA GLU A 9 13.63 15.43 1.50
C GLU A 9 13.71 16.53 0.44
N ASN A 10 14.90 16.79 -0.12
CA ASN A 10 15.15 17.83 -1.12
C ASN A 10 15.10 17.30 -2.57
N CYS A 11 14.88 16.00 -2.78
CA CYS A 11 14.76 15.42 -4.11
C CYS A 11 13.62 16.08 -4.91
N THR A 12 13.92 16.64 -6.07
CA THR A 12 12.94 17.40 -6.87
C THR A 12 12.14 16.52 -7.81
N ASN A 13 12.64 15.33 -8.14
CA ASN A 13 12.13 14.46 -9.22
C ASN A 13 12.15 15.10 -10.61
N ALA A 14 12.89 16.21 -10.78
CA ALA A 14 13.15 16.82 -12.08
C ALA A 14 14.25 16.07 -12.82
N PHE A 15 14.35 16.22 -14.15
CA PHE A 15 15.37 15.53 -14.95
C PHE A 15 16.78 15.72 -14.39
N GLY A 16 17.47 14.62 -14.17
CA GLY A 16 18.79 14.58 -13.53
C GLY A 16 18.74 14.40 -12.01
N ASP A 17 17.59 14.60 -11.36
CA ASP A 17 17.35 14.51 -9.92
C ASP A 17 16.16 13.64 -9.52
N GLY A 18 16.19 12.39 -9.97
CA GLY A 18 15.17 11.38 -9.71
C GLY A 18 15.32 10.68 -8.38
N TRP A 19 14.19 10.28 -7.80
CA TRP A 19 14.09 9.48 -6.59
C TRP A 19 14.90 8.16 -6.65
N PHE A 20 15.07 7.58 -7.83
CA PHE A 20 15.78 6.31 -8.06
C PHE A 20 17.31 6.41 -7.99
N LEU A 21 17.88 7.60 -7.75
CA LEU A 21 19.33 7.80 -7.63
C LEU A 21 19.80 7.53 -6.20
N GLU A 22 21.00 6.97 -6.03
CA GLU A 22 21.54 6.62 -4.69
C GLU A 22 21.66 7.84 -3.75
N ARG A 23 21.90 9.03 -4.29
CA ARG A 23 21.93 10.26 -3.47
C ARG A 23 20.55 10.66 -2.92
N ASN A 24 19.47 10.14 -3.52
CA ASN A 24 18.09 10.45 -3.14
C ASN A 24 17.43 9.33 -2.36
N THR A 25 17.86 8.07 -2.53
CA THR A 25 17.36 6.94 -1.74
C THR A 25 18.53 6.23 -1.04
N ASN A 26 18.48 6.17 0.29
CA ASN A 26 19.53 5.56 1.09
C ASN A 26 19.37 4.03 1.16
N SER A 27 20.16 3.31 0.37
CA SER A 27 20.19 1.83 0.30
C SER A 27 20.33 1.14 1.67
N ASP A 28 21.15 1.67 2.57
CA ASP A 28 21.42 1.02 3.85
C ASP A 28 20.27 1.17 4.84
N VAL A 29 19.60 2.32 4.82
CA VAL A 29 18.38 2.52 5.61
C VAL A 29 17.26 1.63 5.05
N VAL A 30 17.07 1.58 3.73
CA VAL A 30 16.05 0.71 3.10
C VAL A 30 16.31 -0.77 3.41
N LYS A 31 17.57 -1.22 3.37
CA LYS A 31 17.98 -2.58 3.77
C LYS A 31 17.55 -2.90 5.21
N THR A 32 17.82 -1.98 6.14
CA THR A 32 17.47 -2.14 7.56
C THR A 32 15.96 -2.12 7.78
N MET A 33 15.26 -1.18 7.15
CA MET A 33 13.79 -1.11 7.17
C MET A 33 13.17 -2.42 6.71
N PHE A 34 13.61 -2.98 5.58
CA PHE A 34 13.03 -4.22 5.08
C PHE A 34 13.34 -5.41 5.99
N ALA A 35 14.57 -5.51 6.53
CA ALA A 35 14.93 -6.55 7.48
C ALA A 35 14.08 -6.50 8.75
N ASP A 36 13.85 -5.32 9.32
CA ASP A 36 13.00 -5.14 10.50
C ASP A 36 11.52 -5.43 10.20
N ALA A 37 11.05 -5.07 9.00
CA ALA A 37 9.69 -5.38 8.55
C ALA A 37 9.40 -6.88 8.56
N VAL A 38 10.28 -7.70 7.95
CA VAL A 38 10.08 -9.16 7.86
C VAL A 38 10.26 -9.85 9.21
N LYS A 39 11.20 -9.39 10.04
CA LYS A 39 11.36 -9.87 11.42
C LYS A 39 10.12 -9.60 12.26
N SER A 40 9.57 -8.38 12.18
CA SER A 40 8.35 -8.04 12.91
C SER A 40 7.13 -8.80 12.40
N LEU A 41 7.00 -8.98 11.08
CA LEU A 41 5.88 -9.72 10.48
C LEU A 41 5.84 -11.17 10.97
N THR A 42 7.01 -11.78 11.14
CA THR A 42 7.15 -13.21 11.46
C THR A 42 7.41 -13.50 12.95
N GLY A 43 7.69 -12.46 13.74
CA GLY A 43 8.13 -12.59 15.13
C GLY A 43 9.49 -13.27 15.28
N LYS A 44 10.33 -13.26 14.24
CA LYS A 44 11.67 -13.88 14.25
C LYS A 44 12.76 -12.86 14.51
N SER A 45 13.89 -13.32 15.03
CA SER A 45 15.04 -12.47 15.38
C SER A 45 16.03 -12.26 14.22
N THR A 46 16.05 -13.18 13.24
CA THR A 46 16.95 -13.12 12.08
C THR A 46 16.17 -13.02 10.78
N VAL A 47 16.80 -12.45 9.75
CA VAL A 47 16.21 -12.37 8.40
C VAL A 47 16.00 -13.77 7.82
N ARG A 48 16.99 -14.66 7.96
CA ARG A 48 16.91 -16.05 7.50
C ARG A 48 15.72 -16.79 8.09
N ASP A 49 15.54 -16.74 9.41
CA ASP A 49 14.43 -17.42 10.08
C ASP A 49 13.08 -16.79 9.71
N SER A 50 13.06 -15.47 9.44
CA SER A 50 11.88 -14.78 8.95
C SER A 50 11.45 -15.34 7.59
N TRP A 51 12.37 -15.44 6.63
CA TRP A 51 12.08 -16.01 5.30
C TRP A 51 11.68 -17.48 5.38
N ASP A 52 12.37 -18.31 6.17
CA ASP A 52 11.98 -19.71 6.37
C ASP A 52 10.54 -19.82 6.92
N ALA A 53 10.15 -18.96 7.87
CA ALA A 53 8.78 -18.91 8.38
C ALA A 53 7.76 -18.49 7.29
N LEU A 54 8.08 -17.49 6.48
CA LEU A 54 7.22 -17.05 5.36
C LEU A 54 6.99 -18.19 4.35
N PHE A 55 8.06 -18.87 3.94
CA PHE A 55 7.97 -20.01 3.01
C PHE A 55 7.20 -21.19 3.62
N ARG A 56 7.45 -21.54 4.89
CA ARG A 56 6.73 -22.62 5.57
C ARG A 56 5.24 -22.35 5.66
N TYR A 57 4.86 -21.15 6.04
CA TYR A 57 3.46 -20.76 6.11
C TYR A 57 2.79 -20.82 4.73
N PHE A 58 3.44 -20.28 3.71
CA PHE A 58 2.97 -20.36 2.33
C PHE A 58 2.82 -21.81 1.87
N ASN A 59 3.85 -22.65 2.05
CA ASN A 59 3.85 -24.04 1.63
C ASN A 59 2.80 -24.88 2.37
N GLN A 60 2.57 -24.61 3.66
CA GLN A 60 1.51 -25.26 4.42
C GLN A 60 0.12 -24.94 3.85
N ARG A 61 -0.12 -23.67 3.49
CA ARG A 61 -1.37 -23.24 2.84
C ARG A 61 -1.59 -23.82 1.46
N HIS A 62 -0.51 -24.10 0.74
CA HIS A 62 -0.54 -24.66 -0.62
C HIS A 62 -0.35 -26.19 -0.66
N GLY A 63 -0.63 -26.89 0.44
CA GLY A 63 -0.59 -28.36 0.48
C GLY A 63 0.79 -28.99 0.32
N LYS A 64 1.88 -28.21 0.35
CA LYS A 64 3.27 -28.70 0.29
C LYS A 64 3.83 -29.13 1.65
N GLY A 65 3.06 -28.93 2.73
CA GLY A 65 3.43 -29.26 4.10
C GLY A 65 4.28 -28.16 4.77
N ASN A 66 4.71 -28.42 6.01
CA ASN A 66 5.55 -27.49 6.78
C ASN A 66 7.02 -27.58 6.35
N VAL A 67 7.34 -27.03 5.19
CA VAL A 67 8.69 -27.01 4.61
C VAL A 67 9.03 -25.62 4.12
N GLY A 68 10.27 -25.17 4.36
CA GLY A 68 10.77 -23.91 3.82
C GLY A 68 11.08 -23.99 2.32
N TYR A 69 11.81 -23.00 1.82
CA TYR A 69 12.37 -23.00 0.47
C TYR A 69 13.22 -24.26 0.22
N ARG A 70 13.09 -24.85 -0.97
CA ARG A 70 13.93 -25.95 -1.44
C ARG A 70 14.78 -25.49 -2.61
N ASP A 71 16.04 -25.92 -2.60
CA ASP A 71 16.97 -25.61 -3.67
C ASP A 71 16.41 -26.02 -5.05
N GLY A 72 16.54 -25.11 -6.03
CA GLY A 72 15.97 -25.26 -7.36
C GLY A 72 14.55 -24.69 -7.54
N GLU A 73 13.83 -24.35 -6.47
CA GLU A 73 12.57 -23.63 -6.59
C GLU A 73 12.82 -22.21 -7.11
N LYS A 74 11.99 -21.78 -8.08
CA LYS A 74 12.13 -20.50 -8.78
C LYS A 74 11.35 -19.40 -8.06
N ILE A 75 11.93 -18.20 -7.96
CA ILE A 75 11.29 -17.02 -7.39
C ILE A 75 11.18 -15.95 -8.47
N PHE A 76 10.00 -15.39 -8.67
CA PHE A 76 9.82 -14.20 -9.52
C PHE A 76 9.47 -12.97 -8.67
N ILE A 77 10.31 -11.94 -8.76
CA ILE A 77 10.11 -10.64 -8.11
C ILE A 77 9.44 -9.69 -9.10
N ARG A 78 8.18 -9.34 -8.84
CA ARG A 78 7.36 -8.50 -9.72
C ARG A 78 7.47 -7.03 -9.31
N THR A 79 7.85 -6.17 -10.25
CA THR A 79 8.05 -4.72 -10.02
C THR A 79 7.12 -3.85 -10.86
N ASN A 80 6.78 -2.65 -10.40
CA ASN A 80 6.08 -1.65 -11.22
C ASN A 80 7.12 -0.85 -12.03
N GLN A 81 7.05 -0.88 -13.36
CA GLN A 81 7.93 -0.10 -14.27
C GLN A 81 7.12 0.64 -15.34
N VAL A 82 6.01 1.27 -14.92
CA VAL A 82 5.03 1.88 -15.83
C VAL A 82 5.63 2.90 -16.79
N SER A 83 6.67 3.63 -16.37
CA SER A 83 7.28 4.70 -17.15
C SER A 83 8.09 4.18 -18.34
N ALA A 84 8.63 2.98 -18.23
CA ALA A 84 9.50 2.31 -19.21
C ALA A 84 8.75 1.73 -20.43
N GLY A 85 8.04 2.62 -21.13
CA GLY A 85 7.44 2.34 -22.44
C GLY A 85 8.30 2.83 -23.60
N SER A 86 7.88 2.50 -24.83
CA SER A 86 8.51 2.99 -26.05
C SER A 86 8.67 4.52 -26.07
N GLY A 87 9.83 4.98 -26.54
CA GLY A 87 10.17 6.41 -26.66
C GLY A 87 10.69 7.07 -25.38
N THR A 88 10.69 6.37 -24.24
CA THR A 88 11.08 6.94 -22.94
C THR A 88 12.55 6.77 -22.58
N TYR A 89 13.29 5.97 -23.35
CA TYR A 89 14.71 5.67 -23.18
C TYR A 89 15.47 5.83 -24.49
N ASP A 90 16.78 6.01 -24.37
CA ASP A 90 17.68 5.86 -25.51
C ASP A 90 17.80 4.39 -25.92
N ALA A 91 17.52 4.08 -27.19
CA ALA A 91 17.47 2.71 -27.66
C ALA A 91 18.84 2.02 -27.77
N SER A 92 19.95 2.75 -27.59
CA SER A 92 21.31 2.23 -27.60
C SER A 92 21.87 2.07 -26.18
N THR A 93 21.62 3.04 -25.29
CA THR A 93 22.16 3.03 -23.92
C THR A 93 21.16 2.55 -22.87
N PHE A 94 19.86 2.56 -23.18
CA PHE A 94 18.75 2.22 -22.29
C PHE A 94 18.63 3.18 -21.09
N GLU A 95 19.23 4.36 -21.20
CA GLU A 95 19.08 5.44 -20.24
C GLU A 95 17.75 6.14 -20.46
N ILE A 96 17.14 6.61 -19.37
CA ILE A 96 15.91 7.40 -19.42
C ILE A 96 16.16 8.73 -20.13
N ARG A 97 15.25 9.12 -21.02
CA ARG A 97 15.31 10.40 -21.74
C ARG A 97 14.73 11.55 -20.91
N ASN A 98 15.20 12.77 -21.20
CA ASN A 98 14.59 13.98 -20.64
C ASN A 98 13.22 14.23 -21.26
N GLN A 99 12.17 13.99 -20.48
CA GLN A 99 10.77 14.19 -20.87
C GLN A 99 9.86 14.12 -19.64
N SER A 100 8.56 14.35 -19.84
CA SER A 100 7.55 14.45 -18.77
C SER A 100 7.37 13.18 -17.92
N ARG A 101 7.83 12.02 -18.40
CA ARG A 101 7.78 10.76 -17.64
C ARG A 101 9.00 10.51 -16.75
N TYR A 102 10.00 11.40 -16.79
CA TYR A 102 11.12 11.31 -15.87
C TYR A 102 10.62 11.38 -14.43
N GLY A 103 11.09 10.48 -13.57
CA GLY A 103 10.77 10.52 -12.14
C GLY A 103 9.34 10.10 -11.81
N MET A 104 8.60 9.46 -12.72
CA MET A 104 7.31 8.83 -12.41
C MET A 104 7.43 7.89 -11.21
N ALA A 105 6.43 7.89 -10.32
CA ALA A 105 6.41 7.03 -9.14
C ALA A 105 6.23 5.56 -9.54
N GLU A 106 7.23 4.73 -9.30
CA GLU A 106 7.20 3.29 -9.58
C GLU A 106 8.13 2.55 -8.61
N THR A 107 8.32 1.23 -8.78
CA THR A 107 9.00 0.43 -7.76
C THR A 107 10.47 0.80 -7.65
N SER A 108 10.91 1.07 -6.43
CA SER A 108 12.25 1.54 -6.17
C SER A 108 13.28 0.44 -6.34
N PRO A 109 14.38 0.70 -7.07
CA PRO A 109 15.38 -0.32 -7.30
C PRO A 109 16.10 -0.68 -6.00
N HIS A 110 16.11 0.21 -5.01
CA HIS A 110 16.64 0.01 -3.67
C HIS A 110 15.87 -1.05 -2.85
N VAL A 111 14.53 -1.08 -2.95
CA VAL A 111 13.69 -2.08 -2.27
C VAL A 111 13.89 -3.47 -2.87
N VAL A 112 14.03 -3.53 -4.20
CA VAL A 112 14.32 -4.76 -4.93
C VAL A 112 15.74 -5.26 -4.61
N LEU A 113 16.73 -4.36 -4.56
CA LEU A 113 18.11 -4.71 -4.19
C LEU A 113 18.17 -5.27 -2.75
N ALA A 114 17.45 -4.65 -1.81
CA ALA A 114 17.32 -5.18 -0.46
C ALA A 114 16.68 -6.58 -0.44
N THR A 115 15.68 -6.83 -1.31
CA THR A 115 15.07 -8.15 -1.47
C THR A 115 16.06 -9.18 -2.00
N LEU A 116 16.81 -8.86 -3.06
CA LEU A 116 17.84 -9.72 -3.64
C LEU A 116 18.92 -10.07 -2.60
N ARG A 117 19.42 -9.07 -1.85
CA ARG A 117 20.39 -9.29 -0.77
C ARG A 117 19.88 -10.27 0.28
N GLN A 118 18.63 -10.16 0.72
CA GLN A 118 18.09 -11.11 1.70
C GLN A 118 17.94 -12.51 1.12
N LEU A 119 17.41 -12.65 -0.11
CA LEU A 119 17.22 -13.97 -0.72
C LEU A 119 18.56 -14.67 -1.00
N VAL A 120 19.52 -13.96 -1.60
CA VAL A 120 20.79 -14.53 -2.02
C VAL A 120 21.74 -14.69 -0.83
N ASN A 121 22.00 -13.60 -0.09
CA ASN A 121 23.06 -13.60 0.92
C ASN A 121 22.60 -14.21 2.25
N GLU A 122 21.35 -13.96 2.66
CA GLU A 122 20.84 -14.46 3.95
C GLU A 122 20.20 -15.84 3.82
N CYS A 123 19.44 -16.07 2.74
CA CYS A 123 18.68 -17.32 2.55
C CYS A 123 19.39 -18.35 1.65
N GLY A 124 20.44 -17.96 0.93
CA GLY A 124 21.20 -18.87 0.06
C GLY A 124 20.46 -19.29 -1.21
N VAL A 125 19.46 -18.51 -1.66
CA VAL A 125 18.79 -18.77 -2.94
C VAL A 125 19.78 -18.50 -4.07
N ARG A 126 19.97 -19.50 -4.95
CA ARG A 126 20.84 -19.32 -6.13
C ARG A 126 20.31 -18.23 -7.04
N GLN A 127 21.18 -17.35 -7.50
CA GLN A 127 20.81 -16.18 -8.31
C GLN A 127 20.05 -16.59 -9.58
N GLU A 128 20.45 -17.67 -10.24
CA GLU A 128 19.81 -18.19 -11.45
C GLU A 128 18.39 -18.74 -11.24
N ASN A 129 17.99 -18.96 -9.99
CA ASN A 129 16.61 -19.32 -9.62
C ASN A 129 15.74 -18.09 -9.37
N ILE A 130 16.30 -16.88 -9.43
CA ILE A 130 15.58 -15.62 -9.21
C ILE A 130 15.43 -14.90 -10.55
N SER A 131 14.19 -14.56 -10.87
CA SER A 131 13.85 -13.65 -11.95
C SER A 131 13.28 -12.36 -11.39
N VAL A 132 13.53 -11.21 -12.03
CA VAL A 132 13.02 -9.90 -11.56
C VAL A 132 12.67 -8.98 -12.72
N GLY A 133 11.53 -8.28 -12.60
CA GLY A 133 11.18 -7.20 -13.52
C GLY A 133 9.68 -7.07 -13.80
N ASP A 134 9.40 -6.41 -14.92
CA ASP A 134 8.06 -6.24 -15.48
C ASP A 134 7.96 -6.87 -16.88
N PRO A 135 7.20 -7.96 -17.05
CA PRO A 135 7.13 -8.64 -18.34
C PRO A 135 6.61 -7.79 -19.50
N MET A 136 5.83 -6.73 -19.23
CA MET A 136 5.26 -5.86 -20.24
C MET A 136 6.15 -4.63 -20.53
N LYS A 137 7.21 -4.41 -19.74
CA LYS A 137 7.98 -3.17 -19.77
C LYS A 137 9.46 -3.42 -19.98
N HIS A 138 10.10 -2.36 -20.46
CA HIS A 138 11.55 -2.27 -20.49
C HIS A 138 12.07 -1.98 -19.07
N MET A 139 13.30 -2.36 -18.77
CA MET A 139 13.99 -2.06 -17.52
C MET A 139 15.10 -1.03 -17.78
N TYR A 140 15.02 0.19 -17.25
CA TYR A 140 16.06 1.19 -17.51
C TYR A 140 17.47 0.77 -17.06
N LYS A 141 18.49 1.33 -17.70
CA LYS A 141 19.91 1.09 -17.37
C LYS A 141 20.24 1.27 -15.89
N HIS A 142 19.79 2.37 -15.26
CA HIS A 142 20.09 2.63 -13.85
C HIS A 142 19.53 1.55 -12.89
N VAL A 143 18.40 0.94 -13.26
CA VAL A 143 17.81 -0.18 -12.51
C VAL A 143 18.63 -1.44 -12.71
N TYR A 144 18.91 -1.77 -13.97
CA TYR A 144 19.68 -2.94 -14.34
C TYR A 144 21.06 -2.92 -13.71
N ASP A 145 21.82 -1.83 -13.87
CA ASP A 145 23.17 -1.70 -13.34
C ASP A 145 23.19 -1.85 -11.81
N LEU A 146 22.24 -1.22 -11.09
CA LEU A 146 22.19 -1.29 -9.63
C LEU A 146 22.04 -2.74 -9.14
N TRP A 147 21.21 -3.53 -9.81
CA TRP A 147 20.97 -4.92 -9.42
C TRP A 147 22.06 -5.87 -9.94
N HIS A 148 22.37 -5.78 -11.24
CA HIS A 148 23.27 -6.70 -11.94
C HIS A 148 24.72 -6.58 -11.49
N ASN A 149 25.17 -5.38 -11.08
CA ASN A 149 26.53 -5.21 -10.58
C ASN A 149 26.78 -6.03 -9.31
N GLU A 150 25.76 -6.28 -8.49
CA GLU A 150 25.88 -7.13 -7.28
C GLU A 150 25.44 -8.58 -7.53
N PHE A 151 24.45 -8.80 -8.40
CA PHE A 151 23.84 -10.12 -8.64
C PHE A 151 23.82 -10.50 -10.14
N PRO A 152 24.98 -10.70 -10.79
CA PRO A 152 25.07 -10.85 -12.24
C PRO A 152 24.36 -12.09 -12.81
N ASN A 153 24.06 -13.09 -11.98
CA ASN A 153 23.43 -14.35 -12.41
C ASN A 153 21.90 -14.35 -12.22
N VAL A 154 21.30 -13.26 -11.73
CA VAL A 154 19.84 -13.10 -11.67
C VAL A 154 19.27 -12.93 -13.07
N VAL A 155 18.06 -13.45 -13.31
CA VAL A 155 17.38 -13.34 -14.60
C VAL A 155 16.58 -12.03 -14.68
N TYR A 156 17.09 -11.06 -15.43
CA TYR A 156 16.48 -9.72 -15.56
C TYR A 156 15.45 -9.67 -16.69
N ILE A 157 14.16 -9.60 -16.36
CA ILE A 157 13.05 -9.63 -17.32
C ILE A 157 12.84 -8.27 -17.97
N ASP A 158 12.80 -8.24 -19.29
CA ASP A 158 12.71 -7.03 -20.09
C ASP A 158 11.95 -7.27 -21.42
N SER A 159 11.01 -6.40 -21.77
CA SER A 159 10.22 -6.55 -23.00
C SER A 159 11.02 -6.39 -24.30
N ASP A 160 12.11 -5.63 -24.27
CA ASP A 160 13.02 -5.36 -25.39
C ASP A 160 14.17 -6.36 -25.49
N ALA A 161 14.59 -6.95 -24.36
CA ALA A 161 15.55 -8.05 -24.25
C ALA A 161 16.92 -7.82 -24.92
N ARG A 162 17.54 -6.68 -24.62
CA ARG A 162 18.89 -6.32 -25.09
C ARG A 162 19.81 -6.04 -23.91
N LEU A 163 21.13 -6.04 -24.17
CA LEU A 163 22.16 -5.69 -23.20
C LEU A 163 22.11 -6.58 -21.93
N GLY A 164 22.11 -7.91 -22.11
CA GLY A 164 22.17 -8.89 -21.01
C GLY A 164 20.82 -9.27 -20.37
N ARG A 165 19.73 -8.61 -20.75
CA ARG A 165 18.38 -8.89 -20.24
C ARG A 165 17.64 -9.99 -21.00
N THR A 166 16.67 -10.61 -20.35
CA THR A 166 15.91 -11.77 -20.85
C THR A 166 14.52 -11.37 -21.31
N LYS A 167 14.15 -11.78 -22.54
CA LYS A 167 12.80 -11.60 -23.06
C LYS A 167 11.84 -12.57 -22.38
N PRO A 168 10.70 -12.10 -21.84
CA PRO A 168 9.67 -13.01 -21.38
C PRO A 168 9.02 -13.74 -22.57
N VAL A 169 8.69 -15.02 -22.36
CA VAL A 169 8.01 -15.88 -23.34
C VAL A 169 6.59 -16.14 -22.88
N SER A 170 5.63 -16.16 -23.79
CA SER A 170 4.22 -16.43 -23.47
C SER A 170 3.99 -17.92 -23.24
N THR A 171 3.03 -18.28 -22.39
CA THR A 171 2.45 -19.63 -22.38
C THR A 171 1.89 -19.99 -23.76
N ALA A 172 1.88 -21.28 -24.08
CA ALA A 172 1.36 -21.79 -25.36
C ALA A 172 -0.18 -21.79 -25.43
N GLN A 173 -0.84 -21.77 -24.27
CA GLN A 173 -2.29 -21.76 -24.12
C GLN A 173 -2.68 -20.65 -23.14
N PRO A 174 -3.93 -20.13 -23.21
CA PRO A 174 -4.44 -19.25 -22.18
C PRO A 174 -4.42 -19.97 -20.84
N VAL A 175 -4.11 -19.23 -19.77
CA VAL A 175 -4.02 -19.79 -18.41
C VAL A 175 -4.96 -19.12 -17.43
N ILE A 176 -5.36 -17.87 -17.71
CA ILE A 176 -6.43 -17.19 -16.98
C ILE A 176 -7.69 -17.12 -17.85
N TYR A 177 -8.84 -17.29 -17.21
CA TYR A 177 -10.17 -17.20 -17.80
C TYR A 177 -10.99 -16.20 -16.99
N TYR A 178 -11.31 -15.05 -17.57
CA TYR A 178 -11.96 -13.97 -16.84
C TYR A 178 -13.41 -14.31 -16.48
N SER A 179 -13.77 -14.12 -15.22
CA SER A 179 -15.03 -14.59 -14.64
C SER A 179 -16.25 -13.87 -15.18
N ASP A 180 -16.09 -12.68 -15.78
CA ASP A 180 -17.19 -11.97 -16.45
C ASP A 180 -17.57 -12.56 -17.82
N ARG A 181 -16.75 -13.48 -18.36
CA ARG A 181 -16.97 -14.15 -19.65
C ARG A 181 -17.18 -13.15 -20.81
N GLY A 182 -16.46 -12.03 -20.76
CA GLY A 182 -16.44 -11.01 -21.80
C GLY A 182 -17.70 -10.14 -21.92
N ARG A 183 -18.56 -10.13 -20.90
CA ARG A 183 -19.68 -9.17 -20.78
C ARG A 183 -19.16 -7.75 -20.57
N VAL A 184 -18.16 -7.61 -19.71
CA VAL A 184 -17.51 -6.36 -19.29
C VAL A 184 -16.16 -6.19 -19.98
N LEU A 185 -15.34 -7.25 -20.01
CA LEU A 185 -14.01 -7.16 -20.61
C LEU A 185 -14.10 -7.31 -22.12
N LYS A 186 -13.66 -6.28 -22.83
CA LYS A 186 -13.71 -6.19 -24.28
C LYS A 186 -12.46 -5.50 -24.83
N SER A 187 -11.96 -5.95 -25.98
CA SER A 187 -10.98 -5.21 -26.76
C SER A 187 -11.65 -3.95 -27.35
N GLY A 188 -10.93 -2.85 -27.54
CA GLY A 188 -11.46 -1.68 -28.25
C GLY A 188 -12.58 -0.89 -27.53
N GLY A 189 -12.87 -1.16 -26.25
CA GLY A 189 -13.89 -0.45 -25.48
C GLY A 189 -15.22 -1.21 -25.37
N THR A 190 -16.30 -0.52 -24.99
CA THR A 190 -17.60 -1.13 -24.60
C THR A 190 -18.30 -1.90 -25.72
N THR A 191 -17.94 -1.66 -26.98
CA THR A 191 -18.54 -2.30 -28.17
C THR A 191 -17.62 -3.31 -28.87
N GLY A 192 -16.38 -3.51 -28.42
CA GLY A 192 -15.47 -4.40 -29.14
C GLY A 192 -15.53 -5.86 -28.68
N THR A 193 -14.51 -6.63 -29.03
CA THR A 193 -14.55 -8.10 -28.94
C THR A 193 -14.47 -8.57 -27.49
N PRO A 194 -15.39 -9.42 -27.01
CA PRO A 194 -15.31 -10.05 -25.70
C PRO A 194 -13.94 -10.66 -25.42
N ILE A 195 -13.38 -10.37 -24.25
CA ILE A 195 -12.14 -10.95 -23.74
C ILE A 195 -12.51 -11.91 -22.63
N THR A 196 -12.30 -13.21 -22.87
CA THR A 196 -12.68 -14.28 -21.95
C THR A 196 -11.48 -14.97 -21.30
N SER A 197 -10.29 -14.79 -21.85
CA SER A 197 -9.06 -15.43 -21.36
C SER A 197 -7.81 -14.66 -21.78
N ASP A 198 -6.68 -14.95 -21.14
CA ASP A 198 -5.39 -14.41 -21.53
C ASP A 198 -4.22 -15.36 -21.25
N TYR A 199 -3.06 -15.00 -21.80
CA TYR A 199 -1.80 -15.72 -21.68
C TYR A 199 -0.88 -15.00 -20.71
N PHE A 200 -0.11 -15.77 -19.94
CA PHE A 200 0.89 -15.23 -19.04
C PHE A 200 2.32 -15.50 -19.52
N PRO A 201 3.29 -14.68 -19.10
CA PRO A 201 4.71 -14.99 -19.21
C PRO A 201 5.05 -16.31 -18.49
N THR A 202 5.84 -17.18 -19.12
CA THR A 202 6.27 -18.46 -18.52
C THR A 202 7.10 -18.26 -17.27
N VAL A 203 7.84 -17.15 -17.16
CA VAL A 203 8.57 -16.80 -15.93
C VAL A 203 7.64 -16.68 -14.70
N ILE A 204 6.37 -16.36 -14.89
CA ILE A 204 5.35 -16.30 -13.83
C ILE A 204 4.79 -17.71 -13.55
N THR A 205 4.41 -18.46 -14.59
CA THR A 205 3.77 -19.77 -14.41
C THR A 205 4.76 -20.82 -13.91
N GLU A 206 6.03 -20.76 -14.32
CA GLU A 206 7.11 -21.64 -13.85
C GLU A 206 7.69 -21.26 -12.49
N ALA A 207 7.39 -20.05 -11.97
CA ALA A 207 7.82 -19.68 -10.64
C ALA A 207 7.14 -20.57 -9.58
N SER A 208 7.91 -20.95 -8.57
CA SER A 208 7.40 -21.61 -7.37
C SER A 208 6.82 -20.60 -6.38
N TYR A 209 7.38 -19.38 -6.38
CA TYR A 209 6.98 -18.28 -5.50
C TYR A 209 7.03 -16.93 -6.24
N LEU A 210 6.11 -16.04 -5.90
CA LEU A 210 6.14 -14.64 -6.27
C LEU A 210 6.49 -13.77 -5.07
N ILE A 211 7.24 -12.70 -5.30
CA ILE A 211 7.35 -11.56 -4.37
C ILE A 211 6.82 -10.34 -5.12
N THR A 212 5.74 -9.77 -4.61
CA THR A 212 4.98 -8.74 -5.32
C THR A 212 5.30 -7.38 -4.72
N ILE A 213 5.96 -6.51 -5.49
CA ILE A 213 6.47 -5.21 -5.01
C ILE A 213 5.80 -4.05 -5.76
N PRO A 214 4.54 -3.70 -5.45
CA PRO A 214 3.89 -2.54 -6.05
C PRO A 214 4.40 -1.24 -5.42
N ALA A 215 4.47 -0.18 -6.21
CA ALA A 215 4.58 1.18 -5.69
C ALA A 215 3.22 1.68 -5.20
N MET A 216 3.17 2.30 -4.00
CA MET A 216 1.95 2.87 -3.43
C MET A 216 1.54 4.17 -4.14
N LYS A 217 0.47 4.12 -4.93
CA LYS A 217 -0.03 5.32 -5.62
C LYS A 217 -1.53 5.30 -5.87
N ALA A 218 -2.13 6.49 -5.94
CA ALA A 218 -3.48 6.67 -6.46
C ALA A 218 -3.51 6.48 -8.00
N HIS A 219 -4.71 6.32 -8.58
CA HIS A 219 -4.85 6.02 -9.99
C HIS A 219 -6.17 6.53 -10.58
N ALA A 220 -6.11 7.36 -11.62
CA ALA A 220 -7.27 8.01 -12.20
C ALA A 220 -8.29 7.04 -12.84
N ARG A 221 -7.94 5.77 -13.06
CA ARG A 221 -8.88 4.73 -13.55
C ARG A 221 -9.38 3.75 -12.49
N ALA A 222 -8.59 3.53 -11.43
CA ALA A 222 -8.79 2.41 -10.52
C ALA A 222 -9.02 2.87 -9.06
N GLY A 223 -8.94 4.17 -8.81
CA GLY A 223 -8.83 4.72 -7.47
C GLY A 223 -7.40 4.63 -6.96
N VAL A 224 -6.87 3.40 -6.88
CA VAL A 224 -5.50 3.10 -6.44
C VAL A 224 -4.79 2.11 -7.36
N THR A 225 -3.46 2.08 -7.29
CA THR A 225 -2.59 1.05 -7.85
C THR A 225 -1.77 0.44 -6.74
N LEU A 226 -2.03 -0.83 -6.46
CA LEU A 226 -1.35 -1.65 -5.47
C LEU A 226 -1.11 -3.06 -6.08
N ALA A 227 -1.03 -4.13 -5.28
CA ALA A 227 -0.66 -5.46 -5.77
C ALA A 227 -1.64 -6.03 -6.81
N GLY A 228 -2.96 -5.96 -6.57
CA GLY A 228 -3.97 -6.47 -7.51
C GLY A 228 -3.91 -5.77 -8.86
N LYS A 229 -3.60 -4.46 -8.86
CA LYS A 229 -3.42 -3.69 -10.09
C LYS A 229 -2.05 -3.88 -10.75
N LEU A 230 -1.01 -4.24 -9.99
CA LEU A 230 0.30 -4.58 -10.55
C LEU A 230 0.20 -5.74 -11.54
N HIS A 231 -0.71 -6.69 -11.30
CA HIS A 231 -0.91 -7.83 -12.19
C HIS A 231 -1.46 -7.48 -13.58
N PHE A 232 -1.89 -6.22 -13.83
CA PHE A 232 -2.25 -5.75 -15.17
C PHE A 232 -1.08 -5.83 -16.16
N GLY A 233 0.16 -5.83 -15.67
CA GLY A 233 1.37 -6.06 -16.47
C GLY A 233 1.84 -7.51 -16.51
N SER A 234 1.02 -8.50 -16.14
CA SER A 234 1.39 -9.93 -16.15
C SER A 234 1.03 -10.61 -17.47
N ASN A 235 1.06 -9.87 -18.58
CA ASN A 235 0.79 -10.36 -19.93
C ASN A 235 1.82 -9.74 -20.88
N LEU A 236 1.88 -10.25 -22.11
CA LEU A 236 2.82 -9.79 -23.14
C LEU A 236 2.14 -8.96 -24.24
N ARG A 237 0.95 -8.41 -23.97
CA ARG A 237 0.28 -7.49 -24.90
C ARG A 237 0.98 -6.12 -24.83
N GLY A 238 0.83 -5.32 -25.88
CA GLY A 238 1.38 -3.95 -25.88
C GLY A 238 0.73 -3.00 -24.86
N SER A 239 -0.43 -3.38 -24.29
CA SER A 239 -1.05 -2.65 -23.17
C SER A 239 -2.05 -3.51 -22.39
N ALA A 240 -2.31 -3.10 -21.15
CA ALA A 240 -3.35 -3.65 -20.28
C ALA A 240 -4.77 -3.08 -20.53
N THR A 241 -4.98 -2.37 -21.64
CA THR A 241 -6.26 -1.65 -21.90
C THR A 241 -7.47 -2.58 -21.95
N HIS A 242 -7.27 -3.83 -22.37
CA HIS A 242 -8.32 -4.86 -22.42
C HIS A 242 -8.89 -5.20 -21.02
N LEU A 243 -8.15 -4.93 -19.94
CA LEU A 243 -8.59 -5.11 -18.55
C LEU A 243 -9.30 -3.87 -17.99
N HIS A 244 -9.20 -2.71 -18.64
CA HIS A 244 -9.73 -1.47 -18.08
C HIS A 244 -11.25 -1.48 -17.93
N GLY A 245 -11.97 -2.30 -18.71
CA GLY A 245 -13.42 -2.48 -18.57
C GLY A 245 -13.84 -2.93 -17.17
N GLY A 246 -13.00 -3.68 -16.45
CA GLY A 246 -13.26 -4.15 -15.09
C GLY A 246 -13.00 -3.10 -13.99
N LEU A 247 -12.47 -1.92 -14.33
CA LEU A 247 -12.12 -0.89 -13.35
C LEU A 247 -13.30 0.02 -13.00
N ILE A 248 -13.14 0.79 -11.93
CA ILE A 248 -14.10 1.81 -11.49
C ILE A 248 -14.30 2.92 -12.54
N ALA A 249 -13.25 3.25 -13.30
CA ALA A 249 -13.30 4.24 -14.36
C ALA A 249 -12.47 3.79 -15.59
N PRO A 250 -13.05 2.96 -16.46
CA PRO A 250 -12.36 2.40 -17.64
C PRO A 250 -11.63 3.45 -18.48
N ASN A 251 -12.21 4.64 -18.67
CA ASN A 251 -11.64 5.76 -19.45
C ASN A 251 -11.01 6.89 -18.61
N LYS A 252 -10.77 6.66 -17.32
CA LYS A 252 -10.41 7.66 -16.26
C LYS A 252 -11.63 8.36 -15.65
N VAL A 253 -11.50 8.81 -14.41
CA VAL A 253 -12.57 9.42 -13.59
C VAL A 253 -13.12 10.73 -14.15
N SER A 254 -12.40 11.40 -15.06
CA SER A 254 -12.87 12.60 -15.75
C SER A 254 -13.98 12.30 -16.77
N ASP A 255 -14.03 11.06 -17.28
CA ASP A 255 -15.12 10.59 -18.13
C ASP A 255 -16.19 9.92 -17.27
N THR A 256 -17.20 10.70 -16.87
CA THR A 256 -18.30 10.21 -16.02
C THR A 256 -19.25 9.25 -16.74
N THR A 257 -19.25 9.23 -18.07
CA THR A 257 -20.21 8.46 -18.88
C THR A 257 -19.91 6.96 -18.88
N THR A 258 -18.64 6.59 -18.69
CA THR A 258 -18.19 5.19 -18.72
C THR A 258 -17.83 4.64 -17.34
N MET A 259 -18.01 5.45 -16.28
CA MET A 259 -17.68 5.02 -14.92
C MET A 259 -18.60 3.90 -14.44
N ARG A 260 -17.99 2.96 -13.73
CA ARG A 260 -18.63 1.80 -13.11
C ARG A 260 -18.71 2.00 -11.59
N ARG A 261 -19.28 3.15 -11.17
CA ARG A 261 -19.36 3.62 -9.77
C ARG A 261 -20.19 2.68 -8.91
N GLY A 262 -19.84 2.59 -7.62
CA GLY A 262 -20.58 1.78 -6.65
C GLY A 262 -19.96 0.41 -6.43
N TYR A 263 -20.70 -0.41 -5.68
CA TYR A 263 -20.30 -1.72 -5.20
C TYR A 263 -21.05 -2.84 -5.93
N GLY A 264 -20.54 -4.07 -5.85
CA GLY A 264 -21.20 -5.25 -6.43
C GLY A 264 -21.13 -5.29 -7.96
N LEU A 265 -20.10 -4.67 -8.54
CA LEU A 265 -19.82 -4.73 -9.97
C LEU A 265 -18.57 -5.59 -10.20
N TYR A 266 -18.55 -6.37 -11.28
CA TYR A 266 -17.37 -7.16 -11.62
C TYR A 266 -16.11 -6.30 -11.64
N ARG A 267 -15.13 -6.71 -10.81
CA ARG A 267 -13.77 -6.17 -10.75
C ARG A 267 -12.78 -7.25 -11.20
N VAL A 268 -12.09 -6.96 -12.31
CA VAL A 268 -11.06 -7.87 -12.86
C VAL A 268 -9.89 -8.07 -11.90
N GLN A 269 -9.65 -7.13 -10.98
CA GLN A 269 -8.64 -7.28 -9.94
C GLN A 269 -8.86 -8.56 -9.12
N VAL A 270 -10.10 -8.96 -8.84
CA VAL A 270 -10.39 -10.15 -8.03
C VAL A 270 -9.93 -11.43 -8.73
N ASP A 271 -10.16 -11.56 -10.04
CA ASP A 271 -9.61 -12.67 -10.85
C ASP A 271 -8.08 -12.69 -10.78
N LEU A 272 -7.43 -11.53 -10.94
CA LEU A 272 -5.96 -11.46 -10.91
C LEU A 272 -5.36 -11.73 -9.53
N MET A 273 -6.06 -11.33 -8.46
CA MET A 273 -5.65 -11.59 -7.08
C MET A 273 -5.80 -13.07 -6.72
N GLY A 274 -6.89 -13.70 -7.16
CA GLY A 274 -7.18 -15.10 -6.85
C GLY A 274 -6.54 -16.13 -7.77
N HIS A 275 -6.00 -15.73 -8.91
CA HIS A 275 -5.41 -16.69 -9.85
C HIS A 275 -4.17 -17.39 -9.25
N LYS A 276 -4.13 -18.72 -9.32
CA LYS A 276 -3.09 -19.61 -8.77
C LYS A 276 -1.65 -19.30 -9.18
N ASP A 277 -1.45 -18.68 -10.35
CA ASP A 277 -0.13 -18.26 -10.84
C ASP A 277 0.19 -16.77 -10.59
N LEU A 278 -0.73 -16.01 -9.99
CA LEU A 278 -0.57 -14.59 -9.68
C LEU A 278 -0.67 -14.36 -8.17
N GLY A 279 -1.74 -13.74 -7.67
CA GLY A 279 -1.81 -13.33 -6.27
C GLY A 279 -1.72 -14.49 -5.28
N GLU A 280 -2.33 -15.64 -5.56
CA GLU A 280 -2.21 -16.81 -4.68
C GLU A 280 -0.79 -17.39 -4.61
N LYS A 281 0.04 -17.17 -5.63
CA LYS A 281 1.45 -17.64 -5.65
C LYS A 281 2.42 -16.67 -4.95
N SER A 282 1.94 -15.54 -4.43
CA SER A 282 2.75 -14.57 -3.68
C SER A 282 3.08 -15.04 -2.26
N VAL A 283 4.37 -15.25 -1.97
CA VAL A 283 4.84 -15.56 -0.60
C VAL A 283 4.86 -14.32 0.28
N LEU A 284 5.09 -13.14 -0.32
CA LEU A 284 5.19 -11.86 0.35
C LEU A 284 4.67 -10.74 -0.56
N PHE A 285 3.76 -9.93 -0.03
CA PHE A 285 3.38 -8.66 -0.59
C PHE A 285 4.18 -7.55 0.13
N LEU A 286 5.00 -6.83 -0.62
CA LEU A 286 5.87 -5.76 -0.14
C LEU A 286 5.52 -4.48 -0.88
N VAL A 287 4.64 -3.66 -0.32
CA VAL A 287 4.34 -2.35 -0.91
C VAL A 287 5.51 -1.42 -0.67
N ASP A 288 6.09 -0.94 -1.77
CA ASP A 288 7.04 0.16 -1.77
C ASP A 288 6.28 1.48 -1.61
N ALA A 289 6.47 2.09 -0.44
CA ALA A 289 5.94 3.38 -0.07
C ALA A 289 7.07 4.35 0.31
N LEU A 290 8.25 4.23 -0.32
CA LEU A 290 9.30 5.24 -0.17
C LEU A 290 8.88 6.54 -0.86
N TRP A 291 8.34 6.40 -2.07
CA TRP A 291 8.06 7.49 -3.01
C TRP A 291 6.62 7.42 -3.55
N SER A 292 5.64 7.60 -2.67
CA SER A 292 4.21 7.43 -3.03
C SER A 292 3.68 8.50 -3.98
N GLY A 293 2.71 8.14 -4.83
CA GLY A 293 2.24 9.00 -5.93
C GLY A 293 0.75 9.33 -5.93
N SER A 294 0.39 10.44 -6.59
CA SER A 294 -0.99 10.90 -6.81
C SER A 294 -1.70 10.27 -8.01
N GLU A 295 -0.93 9.74 -8.96
CA GLU A 295 -1.45 9.16 -10.19
C GLU A 295 -0.46 8.10 -10.72
N ALA A 296 -0.94 7.22 -11.60
CA ALA A 296 -0.12 6.22 -12.29
C ALA A 296 1.12 6.81 -13.00
N ASN A 297 0.97 8.01 -13.56
CA ASN A 297 1.94 8.68 -14.42
C ASN A 297 2.48 9.99 -13.83
N ASP A 298 2.19 10.25 -12.56
CA ASP A 298 2.73 11.41 -11.85
C ASP A 298 4.07 11.06 -11.18
N PRO A 299 4.94 12.06 -10.95
CA PRO A 299 6.03 11.90 -10.00
C PRO A 299 5.50 11.70 -8.57
N PRO A 300 6.34 11.19 -7.65
CA PRO A 300 6.01 11.08 -6.23
C PRO A 300 5.52 12.41 -5.64
N ARG A 301 4.65 12.32 -4.63
CA ARG A 301 4.14 13.45 -3.86
C ARG A 301 4.52 13.30 -2.40
N LYS A 302 4.88 14.43 -1.78
CA LYS A 302 4.99 14.51 -0.32
C LYS A 302 3.60 14.42 0.29
N PHE A 303 3.48 13.69 1.39
CA PHE A 303 2.21 13.48 2.09
C PHE A 303 2.12 14.46 3.25
N SER A 304 1.01 15.18 3.31
CA SER A 304 0.72 16.15 4.36
C SER A 304 0.35 15.48 5.68
N MET A 305 -0.25 14.29 5.62
CA MET A 305 -0.67 13.57 6.82
C MET A 305 0.52 13.13 7.69
N SER A 306 0.29 13.03 9.01
CA SER A 306 1.24 12.39 9.93
C SER A 306 1.50 10.93 9.52
N PRO A 307 2.66 10.32 9.81
CA PRO A 307 3.85 10.92 10.39
C PRO A 307 4.70 11.66 9.34
N PHE A 308 4.27 11.70 8.08
CA PHE A 308 5.06 12.25 6.97
C PHE A 308 5.19 13.77 7.05
N ASN A 309 4.14 14.49 7.48
CA ASN A 309 4.19 15.91 7.82
C ASN A 309 4.77 16.82 6.71
N ASN A 310 4.23 16.70 5.50
CA ASN A 310 4.73 17.34 4.26
C ASN A 310 6.12 16.84 3.85
N ASP A 311 6.35 15.53 3.97
CA ASP A 311 7.56 14.88 3.49
C ASP A 311 7.24 13.61 2.69
N TRP A 312 8.28 12.96 2.15
CA TRP A 312 8.15 11.68 1.48
C TRP A 312 7.61 10.61 2.42
N THR A 313 6.95 9.60 1.84
CA THR A 313 6.33 8.54 2.63
C THR A 313 7.35 7.61 3.27
N SER A 314 8.53 7.45 2.69
CA SER A 314 9.72 6.86 3.34
C SER A 314 9.43 5.55 4.09
N SER A 315 8.58 4.71 3.50
CA SER A 315 8.00 3.54 4.15
C SER A 315 8.10 2.26 3.32
N VAL A 316 8.14 1.13 4.01
CA VAL A 316 7.84 -0.19 3.43
C VAL A 316 6.75 -0.86 4.26
N ILE A 317 5.78 -1.49 3.58
CA ILE A 317 4.64 -2.15 4.21
C ILE A 317 4.60 -3.60 3.71
N VAL A 318 4.54 -4.57 4.63
CA VAL A 318 4.65 -6.00 4.32
C VAL A 318 3.50 -6.80 4.93
N SER A 319 3.05 -7.84 4.20
CA SER A 319 2.07 -8.81 4.67
C SER A 319 2.12 -10.09 3.81
N GLN A 320 1.60 -11.21 4.35
CA GLN A 320 1.24 -12.39 3.55
C GLN A 320 -0.27 -12.44 3.21
N ASP A 321 -1.05 -11.50 3.73
CA ASP A 321 -2.46 -11.28 3.37
C ASP A 321 -2.55 -10.05 2.45
N GLN A 322 -2.91 -10.29 1.19
CA GLN A 322 -2.99 -9.25 0.16
C GLN A 322 -4.10 -8.24 0.46
N VAL A 323 -5.28 -8.74 0.82
CA VAL A 323 -6.48 -7.90 0.99
C VAL A 323 -6.26 -6.96 2.18
N ALA A 324 -5.68 -7.47 3.27
CA ALA A 324 -5.35 -6.66 4.44
C ALA A 324 -4.30 -5.59 4.11
N LEU A 325 -3.25 -5.96 3.36
CA LEU A 325 -2.21 -5.01 2.96
C LEU A 325 -2.77 -3.89 2.07
N GLU A 326 -3.58 -4.26 1.09
CA GLU A 326 -4.17 -3.28 0.17
C GLU A 326 -5.21 -2.41 0.86
N SER A 327 -5.95 -2.93 1.84
CA SER A 327 -6.85 -2.15 2.70
C SER A 327 -6.10 -1.05 3.45
N VAL A 328 -4.95 -1.39 4.07
CA VAL A 328 -4.09 -0.43 4.77
C VAL A 328 -3.56 0.64 3.83
N CYS A 329 -3.02 0.24 2.67
CA CYS A 329 -2.46 1.19 1.72
C CYS A 329 -3.55 2.08 1.09
N PHE A 330 -4.74 1.53 0.85
CA PHE A 330 -5.89 2.27 0.38
C PHE A 330 -6.30 3.37 1.36
N ASP A 331 -6.32 3.07 2.66
CA ASP A 331 -6.66 4.02 3.70
C ASP A 331 -5.67 5.19 3.79
N PHE A 332 -4.36 4.94 3.65
CA PHE A 332 -3.36 6.01 3.53
C PHE A 332 -3.62 6.90 2.31
N LEU A 333 -3.83 6.30 1.14
CA LEU A 333 -4.09 7.04 -0.10
C LEU A 333 -5.40 7.84 -0.02
N LYS A 334 -6.45 7.28 0.58
CA LYS A 334 -7.75 7.92 0.77
C LYS A 334 -7.65 9.09 1.74
N ALA A 335 -6.91 8.95 2.84
CA ALA A 335 -6.70 10.04 3.78
C ALA A 335 -5.88 11.20 3.21
N GLU A 336 -4.89 10.93 2.37
CA GLU A 336 -4.05 11.98 1.76
C GLU A 336 -4.76 12.69 0.60
N PHE A 337 -5.36 11.92 -0.32
CA PHE A 337 -5.95 12.43 -1.57
C PHE A 337 -7.44 12.73 -1.41
N THR A 338 -7.75 13.71 -0.56
CA THR A 338 -9.11 14.23 -0.36
C THR A 338 -9.54 15.21 -1.46
N SER A 339 -10.79 15.66 -1.46
CA SER A 339 -11.33 16.61 -2.45
C SER A 339 -10.59 17.95 -2.51
N THR A 340 -9.86 18.32 -1.45
CA THR A 340 -9.05 19.54 -1.39
C THR A 340 -7.61 19.33 -1.85
N ASN A 341 -7.20 18.09 -2.15
CA ASN A 341 -5.85 17.80 -2.62
C ASN A 341 -5.67 18.30 -4.07
N PRO A 342 -4.63 19.10 -4.38
CA PRO A 342 -4.46 19.69 -5.72
C PRO A 342 -4.11 18.66 -6.80
N PHE A 343 -3.72 17.44 -6.43
CA PHE A 343 -3.31 16.38 -7.37
C PHE A 343 -4.44 15.37 -7.66
N GLY A 344 -5.65 15.65 -7.20
CA GLY A 344 -6.83 14.83 -7.40
C GLY A 344 -7.21 13.99 -6.18
N SER A 345 -8.38 13.36 -6.27
CA SER A 345 -9.03 12.62 -5.18
C SER A 345 -9.49 11.22 -5.63
N TYR A 346 -8.69 10.56 -6.46
CA TYR A 346 -9.07 9.29 -7.08
C TYR A 346 -9.46 8.18 -6.08
N PRO A 347 -8.79 8.02 -4.93
CA PRO A 347 -9.20 7.01 -3.94
C PRO A 347 -10.57 7.29 -3.29
N GLN A 348 -11.09 8.52 -3.40
CA GLN A 348 -12.39 8.91 -2.84
C GLN A 348 -13.58 8.48 -3.71
N VAL A 349 -13.33 7.92 -4.90
CA VAL A 349 -14.40 7.47 -5.78
C VAL A 349 -15.13 6.29 -5.14
N VAL A 350 -16.45 6.42 -4.98
CA VAL A 350 -17.30 5.36 -4.41
C VAL A 350 -17.13 4.05 -5.18
N GLY A 351 -16.72 2.99 -4.49
CA GLY A 351 -16.42 1.68 -5.07
C GLY A 351 -14.96 1.47 -5.51
N ALA A 352 -14.04 2.39 -5.19
CA ALA A 352 -12.61 2.20 -5.46
C ALA A 352 -12.00 1.00 -4.71
N ASP A 353 -12.58 0.64 -3.57
CA ASP A 353 -12.25 -0.50 -2.69
C ASP A 353 -13.13 -1.74 -2.93
N ASP A 354 -14.07 -1.70 -3.89
CA ASP A 354 -15.04 -2.78 -4.16
C ASP A 354 -14.37 -4.13 -4.50
N HIS A 355 -13.20 -4.10 -5.13
CA HIS A 355 -12.42 -5.30 -5.41
C HIS A 355 -11.87 -5.97 -4.12
N LEU A 356 -11.57 -5.19 -3.08
CA LEU A 356 -11.10 -5.74 -1.80
C LEU A 356 -12.24 -6.38 -1.02
N LEU A 357 -13.43 -5.76 -1.02
CA LEU A 357 -14.66 -6.37 -0.48
C LEU A 357 -14.96 -7.72 -1.13
N GLN A 358 -14.96 -7.75 -2.46
CA GLN A 358 -15.23 -8.97 -3.23
C GLN A 358 -14.14 -10.05 -3.05
N ALA A 359 -12.87 -9.64 -2.90
CA ALA A 359 -11.78 -10.56 -2.61
C ALA A 359 -11.85 -11.15 -1.18
N ALA A 360 -12.37 -10.38 -0.22
CA ALA A 360 -12.52 -10.83 1.17
C ALA A 360 -13.72 -11.74 1.37
N ASP A 361 -14.87 -11.42 0.76
CA ASP A 361 -16.12 -12.13 1.01
C ASP A 361 -17.00 -12.23 -0.25
N SER A 362 -17.29 -13.48 -0.61
CA SER A 362 -18.16 -13.86 -1.73
C SER A 362 -19.59 -13.30 -1.65
N SER A 363 -20.06 -12.89 -0.47
CA SER A 363 -21.37 -12.24 -0.32
C SER A 363 -21.46 -10.89 -1.05
N TYR A 364 -20.32 -10.26 -1.35
CA TYR A 364 -20.23 -9.02 -2.13
C TYR A 364 -20.09 -9.22 -3.64
N TRP A 365 -20.03 -10.47 -4.11
CA TRP A 365 -19.92 -10.75 -5.54
C TRP A 365 -21.18 -10.28 -6.29
N PRO A 366 -21.03 -9.75 -7.52
CA PRO A 366 -22.18 -9.50 -8.39
C PRO A 366 -23.00 -10.78 -8.58
N SER A 367 -24.32 -10.67 -8.58
CA SER A 367 -25.23 -11.84 -8.65
C SER A 367 -25.02 -12.72 -9.89
N ASP A 368 -24.45 -12.16 -10.96
CA ASP A 368 -24.21 -12.84 -12.23
C ASP A 368 -22.75 -13.29 -12.42
N VAL A 369 -21.91 -13.13 -11.40
CA VAL A 369 -20.49 -13.48 -11.41
C VAL A 369 -20.18 -14.49 -10.33
N ARG A 370 -19.42 -15.51 -10.70
CA ARG A 370 -18.77 -16.44 -9.80
C ARG A 370 -17.29 -16.42 -10.16
N TYR A 371 -16.46 -15.90 -9.26
CA TYR A 371 -15.03 -15.78 -9.52
C TYR A 371 -14.38 -17.17 -9.57
N ASP A 372 -13.88 -17.54 -10.73
CA ASP A 372 -13.22 -18.81 -11.06
C ASP A 372 -12.22 -18.52 -12.19
N PRO A 373 -11.09 -17.86 -11.87
CA PRO A 373 -10.11 -17.42 -12.87
C PRO A 373 -9.42 -18.60 -13.59
N GLU A 374 -9.60 -19.82 -13.09
CA GLU A 374 -8.95 -21.04 -13.57
C GLU A 374 -9.89 -21.81 -14.50
N ASN A 375 -11.18 -21.49 -14.46
CA ASN A 375 -12.28 -22.13 -15.18
C ASN A 375 -12.30 -23.65 -14.97
N ASP A 376 -12.04 -24.07 -13.73
CA ASP A 376 -12.06 -25.47 -13.31
C ASP A 376 -13.32 -25.84 -12.52
N GLY A 377 -14.20 -24.86 -12.26
CA GLY A 377 -15.45 -25.03 -11.52
C GLY A 377 -15.31 -24.72 -10.02
N THR A 378 -14.10 -24.48 -9.53
CA THR A 378 -13.80 -24.13 -8.13
C THR A 378 -13.83 -22.61 -7.98
N PRO A 379 -14.80 -22.05 -7.24
CA PRO A 379 -14.84 -20.63 -7.02
C PRO A 379 -13.75 -20.21 -6.05
N LEU A 380 -13.27 -18.97 -6.17
CA LEU A 380 -12.32 -18.40 -5.22
C LEU A 380 -12.86 -18.48 -3.79
N ALA A 381 -11.97 -18.83 -2.87
CA ALA A 381 -12.19 -18.62 -1.44
C ALA A 381 -11.87 -17.17 -1.05
N SER A 382 -12.07 -16.83 0.23
CA SER A 382 -11.60 -15.57 0.78
C SER A 382 -10.08 -15.44 0.60
N LEU A 383 -9.65 -14.34 -0.02
CA LEU A 383 -8.24 -14.05 -0.28
C LEU A 383 -7.57 -13.29 0.88
N GLY A 384 -8.33 -12.95 1.92
CA GLY A 384 -7.83 -12.19 3.06
C GLY A 384 -8.89 -11.35 3.75
N VAL A 385 -8.44 -10.49 4.67
CA VAL A 385 -9.32 -9.65 5.48
C VAL A 385 -9.43 -8.25 4.90
N PHE A 386 -10.66 -7.78 4.66
CA PHE A 386 -10.96 -6.39 4.31
C PHE A 386 -11.53 -5.62 5.51
N GLU A 387 -10.90 -4.51 5.86
CA GLU A 387 -11.38 -3.57 6.88
C GLU A 387 -10.86 -2.16 6.56
N HIS A 388 -11.51 -1.15 7.13
CA HIS A 388 -10.94 0.19 7.22
C HIS A 388 -10.55 0.48 8.67
N TRP A 389 -9.57 1.34 8.87
CA TRP A 389 -9.27 1.84 10.21
C TRP A 389 -10.43 2.66 10.77
N ASN A 390 -10.40 2.92 12.08
CA ASN A 390 -11.36 3.81 12.75
C ASN A 390 -11.29 5.26 12.25
N ASN A 391 -10.08 5.82 12.11
CA ASN A 391 -9.85 7.19 11.64
C ASN A 391 -8.36 7.39 11.22
N PRO A 392 -8.04 8.41 10.39
CA PRO A 392 -6.68 8.61 9.87
C PRO A 392 -5.66 9.13 10.89
N THR A 393 -6.09 9.48 12.10
CA THR A 393 -5.18 9.90 13.19
C THR A 393 -4.70 8.69 13.97
N ASP A 394 -5.62 7.84 14.44
CA ASP A 394 -5.28 6.70 15.31
C ASP A 394 -4.94 5.43 14.50
N ARG A 395 -5.55 5.26 13.31
CA ARG A 395 -5.24 4.20 12.33
C ARG A 395 -5.36 2.79 12.90
N GLN A 396 -6.36 2.59 13.75
CA GLN A 396 -6.57 1.32 14.42
C GLN A 396 -7.63 0.50 13.69
N TYR A 397 -7.30 -0.77 13.46
CA TYR A 397 -8.17 -1.79 12.90
C TYR A 397 -8.72 -2.71 13.99
N SER A 398 -9.53 -3.71 13.65
CA SER A 398 -10.26 -4.49 14.66
C SER A 398 -9.36 -5.20 15.67
N ARG A 399 -8.17 -5.69 15.27
CA ARG A 399 -7.21 -6.30 16.20
C ARG A 399 -6.48 -5.25 17.04
N ASN A 400 -6.16 -4.08 16.48
CA ASN A 400 -5.64 -2.95 17.28
C ASN A 400 -6.67 -2.52 18.36
N LEU A 401 -7.96 -2.50 18.01
CA LEU A 401 -9.07 -2.09 18.87
C LEU A 401 -9.57 -3.19 19.82
N ARG A 402 -9.07 -4.43 19.67
CA ARG A 402 -9.54 -5.63 20.39
C ARG A 402 -11.04 -5.90 20.19
N THR A 403 -11.58 -5.55 19.03
CA THR A 403 -12.99 -5.78 18.66
C THR A 403 -13.17 -7.00 17.76
N GLY A 404 -12.08 -7.56 17.22
CA GLY A 404 -12.11 -8.73 16.35
C GLY A 404 -10.73 -9.27 16.00
N ASN A 405 -10.71 -10.31 15.15
CA ASN A 405 -9.50 -11.00 14.69
C ASN A 405 -8.94 -10.45 13.36
N GLY A 406 -9.40 -9.28 12.91
CA GLY A 406 -9.05 -8.73 11.61
C GLY A 406 -7.67 -8.07 11.58
N ILE A 407 -7.58 -6.90 10.96
CA ILE A 407 -6.29 -6.29 10.67
C ILE A 407 -5.66 -5.76 11.97
N GLU A 408 -4.33 -5.90 12.10
CA GLU A 408 -3.52 -5.10 13.02
C GLU A 408 -2.47 -4.36 12.21
N LEU A 409 -2.54 -3.03 12.25
CA LEU A 409 -1.46 -2.21 11.75
C LEU A 409 -0.39 -2.09 12.83
N VAL A 410 0.77 -2.70 12.59
CA VAL A 410 1.95 -2.57 13.46
C VAL A 410 2.84 -1.45 12.92
N PHE A 411 2.90 -0.34 13.66
CA PHE A 411 3.74 0.79 13.30
C PHE A 411 5.12 0.68 13.96
N ILE A 412 6.16 0.75 13.13
CA ILE A 412 7.55 0.69 13.58
C ILE A 412 8.28 1.85 12.93
N SER A 413 8.85 2.72 13.76
CA SER A 413 9.75 3.79 13.35
C SER A 413 11.14 3.53 13.90
N SER A 414 12.16 3.58 13.04
CA SER A 414 13.54 3.71 13.51
C SER A 414 13.91 5.18 13.51
N ALA A 415 14.11 5.75 14.70
CA ALA A 415 14.71 7.08 14.82
C ALA A 415 16.18 7.00 14.39
N PRO A 416 16.74 8.02 13.72
CA PRO A 416 18.16 8.09 13.47
C PRO A 416 18.86 8.52 14.76
N THR A 417 19.09 7.59 15.68
CA THR A 417 20.13 7.61 16.74
C THR A 417 20.14 6.25 17.43
N GLY A 418 21.34 5.73 17.70
CA GLY A 418 21.60 4.32 18.06
C GLY A 418 21.12 3.90 19.45
N VAL A 419 19.81 3.80 19.66
CA VAL A 419 19.19 3.07 20.77
C VAL A 419 18.00 2.28 20.21
N GLU A 420 17.83 1.05 20.71
CA GLU A 420 16.91 -0.02 20.29
C GLU A 420 15.60 0.40 19.62
N ASN A 421 15.19 -0.40 18.63
CA ASN A 421 13.89 -0.38 17.96
C ASN A 421 12.75 -0.17 18.96
N THR A 422 12.22 1.05 19.05
CA THR A 422 11.02 1.32 19.85
C THR A 422 9.82 0.85 19.04
N VAL A 423 9.28 -0.31 19.41
CA VAL A 423 7.88 -0.62 19.11
C VAL A 423 7.07 0.47 19.82
N VAL A 424 6.48 1.38 19.05
CA VAL A 424 5.65 2.45 19.63
C VAL A 424 4.37 1.80 20.13
N ASP A 425 4.37 1.37 21.40
CA ASP A 425 3.16 0.97 22.10
C ASP A 425 2.30 2.22 22.32
N LEU A 426 1.27 2.37 21.48
CA LEU A 426 0.28 3.45 21.57
C LEU A 426 -0.50 3.43 22.92
N ASN A 427 -0.35 2.41 23.77
CA ASN A 427 -1.03 2.27 25.06
C ASN A 427 -0.48 3.10 26.23
N ARG A 428 0.42 4.07 25.99
CA ARG A 428 0.94 4.99 27.03
C ARG A 428 0.62 6.47 26.80
N SER A 429 -0.29 6.83 25.90
CA SER A 429 -0.54 8.24 25.58
C SER A 429 -1.58 8.87 26.52
N TRP A 430 -1.14 9.82 27.33
CA TRP A 430 -2.01 10.82 27.93
C TRP A 430 -2.29 11.84 26.83
N LYS A 431 -3.54 11.98 26.38
CA LYS A 431 -3.87 12.74 25.16
C LYS A 431 -5.22 13.42 25.31
N LEU A 432 -5.31 14.70 24.92
CA LEU A 432 -6.55 15.42 24.72
C LEU A 432 -6.88 15.47 23.22
N SER A 433 -7.96 14.81 22.80
CA SER A 433 -8.43 14.84 21.43
C SER A 433 -9.13 16.15 21.11
N GLN A 434 -9.16 16.53 19.83
CA GLN A 434 -9.98 17.64 19.37
C GLN A 434 -11.45 17.34 19.65
N ASN A 435 -12.19 18.32 20.17
CA ASN A 435 -13.63 18.17 20.43
C ASN A 435 -14.41 17.92 19.12
N TYR A 436 -15.50 17.15 19.19
CA TYR A 436 -16.39 16.94 18.05
C TYR A 436 -17.87 17.14 18.44
N PRO A 437 -18.64 17.91 17.65
CA PRO A 437 -18.20 18.70 16.49
C PRO A 437 -17.29 19.89 16.86
N ASN A 438 -16.56 20.45 15.90
CA ASN A 438 -15.81 21.72 16.02
C ASN A 438 -15.71 22.42 14.64
N PRO A 439 -16.33 23.60 14.41
CA PRO A 439 -17.17 24.34 15.36
C PRO A 439 -18.41 23.56 15.84
N PHE A 440 -18.95 23.91 17.01
CA PHE A 440 -20.10 23.22 17.63
C PHE A 440 -21.26 24.16 17.98
N ASN A 441 -22.47 23.61 18.11
CA ASN A 441 -23.70 24.34 18.48
C ASN A 441 -24.70 23.49 19.28
N PRO A 442 -25.06 23.87 20.52
CA PRO A 442 -24.19 24.40 21.55
C PRO A 442 -23.50 23.26 22.33
N ILE A 443 -23.61 22.01 21.89
CA ILE A 443 -23.05 20.83 22.58
C ILE A 443 -21.89 20.25 21.76
N THR A 444 -20.80 19.91 22.44
CA THR A 444 -19.66 19.18 21.86
C THR A 444 -19.20 18.09 22.82
N HIS A 445 -18.51 17.08 22.30
CA HIS A 445 -17.90 16.02 23.09
C HIS A 445 -16.38 16.15 23.06
N ILE A 446 -15.77 16.05 24.22
CA ILE A 446 -14.33 16.15 24.42
C ILE A 446 -13.84 14.79 24.90
N ARG A 447 -12.93 14.19 24.13
CA ARG A 447 -12.33 12.89 24.45
C ARG A 447 -10.91 13.08 24.94
N TYR A 448 -10.53 12.36 25.98
CA TYR A 448 -9.14 12.26 26.42
C TYR A 448 -8.82 10.83 26.87
N SER A 449 -7.53 10.48 26.86
CA SER A 449 -7.04 9.18 27.32
C SER A 449 -6.07 9.34 28.49
N LEU A 450 -6.15 8.38 29.42
CA LEU A 450 -5.21 8.24 30.53
C LEU A 450 -4.38 6.97 30.34
N GLY A 451 -3.06 7.10 30.46
CA GLY A 451 -2.15 5.96 30.40
C GLY A 451 -2.13 5.13 31.69
N GLU A 452 -2.53 5.73 32.82
CA GLU A 452 -2.69 5.12 34.13
C GLU A 452 -3.73 5.89 34.96
N ARG A 453 -4.16 5.32 36.10
CA ARG A 453 -5.06 5.99 37.03
C ARG A 453 -4.41 7.28 37.55
N ASN A 454 -5.07 8.43 37.35
CA ASN A 454 -4.51 9.73 37.75
C ASN A 454 -5.61 10.75 38.10
N ALA A 455 -5.23 11.81 38.81
CA ALA A 455 -6.08 12.99 39.00
C ALA A 455 -6.17 13.78 37.69
N VAL A 456 -7.39 14.06 37.23
CA VAL A 456 -7.68 14.72 35.95
C VAL A 456 -8.41 16.03 36.19
N SER A 457 -7.92 17.10 35.57
CA SER A 457 -8.60 18.39 35.46
C SER A 457 -8.85 18.71 33.98
N LEU A 458 -10.11 18.76 33.56
CA LEU A 458 -10.54 19.19 32.24
C LEU A 458 -11.36 20.48 32.35
N LYS A 459 -10.82 21.59 31.83
CA LYS A 459 -11.36 22.94 32.03
C LYS A 459 -11.47 23.73 30.73
N ILE A 460 -12.44 24.64 30.64
CA ILE A 460 -12.65 25.51 29.49
C ILE A 460 -12.30 26.96 29.86
N PHE A 461 -11.55 27.63 28.99
CA PHE A 461 -11.12 29.02 29.13
C PHE A 461 -11.60 29.88 27.96
N ASP A 462 -11.91 31.16 28.21
CA ASP A 462 -12.17 32.15 27.17
C ASP A 462 -10.86 32.73 26.57
N LEU A 463 -10.99 33.59 25.55
CA LEU A 463 -9.85 34.27 24.91
C LEU A 463 -9.01 35.15 25.85
N ARG A 464 -9.55 35.54 27.02
CA ARG A 464 -8.85 36.33 28.04
C ARG A 464 -8.18 35.42 29.09
N GLY A 465 -8.24 34.10 28.91
CA GLY A 465 -7.71 33.13 29.85
C GLY A 465 -8.55 32.96 31.12
N ARG A 466 -9.79 33.46 31.16
CA ARG A 466 -10.69 33.22 32.30
C ARG A 466 -11.31 31.84 32.18
N GLU A 467 -11.30 31.07 33.27
CA GLU A 467 -12.03 29.80 33.34
C GLU A 467 -13.54 30.06 33.25
N VAL A 468 -14.21 29.37 32.32
CA VAL A 468 -15.66 29.53 32.08
C VAL A 468 -16.46 28.25 32.31
N ALA A 469 -15.77 27.11 32.47
CA ALA A 469 -16.35 25.83 32.91
C ALA A 469 -15.25 24.89 33.40
N THR A 470 -15.56 24.09 34.43
CA THR A 470 -14.81 22.88 34.79
C THR A 470 -15.68 21.68 34.42
N LEU A 471 -15.15 20.77 33.60
CA LEU A 471 -15.86 19.59 33.08
C LEU A 471 -15.51 18.33 33.86
N VAL A 472 -14.28 18.23 34.35
CA VAL A 472 -13.75 17.11 35.15
C VAL A 472 -12.74 17.69 36.14
N ASP A 473 -12.82 17.26 37.40
CA ASP A 473 -11.84 17.57 38.44
C ASP A 473 -11.83 16.44 39.49
N GLU A 474 -11.43 15.25 39.06
CA GLU A 474 -11.50 14.02 39.87
C GLU A 474 -10.42 13.00 39.46
N THR A 475 -10.23 11.95 40.27
CA THR A 475 -9.35 10.82 39.90
C THR A 475 -10.10 9.84 39.02
N GLN A 476 -9.52 9.50 37.87
CA GLN A 476 -10.11 8.58 36.90
C GLN A 476 -9.18 7.41 36.58
N GLU A 477 -9.78 6.27 36.25
CA GLU A 477 -9.06 5.05 35.88
C GLU A 477 -8.39 5.17 34.50
N LYS A 478 -7.40 4.29 34.25
CA LYS A 478 -6.79 4.14 32.92
C LYS A 478 -7.86 3.88 31.86
N GLY A 479 -7.78 4.57 30.71
CA GLY A 479 -8.69 4.35 29.59
C GLY A 479 -9.07 5.62 28.84
N GLU A 480 -9.98 5.49 27.88
CA GLU A 480 -10.60 6.64 27.22
C GLU A 480 -11.79 7.15 28.03
N HIS A 481 -11.92 8.47 28.07
CA HIS A 481 -13.01 9.17 28.73
C HIS A 481 -13.64 10.15 27.75
N LEU A 482 -14.97 10.30 27.83
CA LEU A 482 -15.74 11.18 26.96
C LEU A 482 -16.65 12.07 27.81
N VAL A 483 -16.50 13.38 27.66
CA VAL A 483 -17.28 14.36 28.43
C VAL A 483 -17.95 15.34 27.48
N ALA A 484 -19.23 15.61 27.72
CA ALA A 484 -19.98 16.58 26.94
C ALA A 484 -19.86 17.98 27.56
N TRP A 485 -19.62 19.00 26.74
CA TRP A 485 -19.75 20.40 27.14
C TRP A 485 -20.96 21.02 26.44
N ASN A 486 -21.93 21.50 27.23
CA ASN A 486 -23.09 22.23 26.76
C ASN A 486 -22.90 23.74 27.01
N ALA A 487 -22.53 24.47 25.96
CA ALA A 487 -22.22 25.89 25.99
C ALA A 487 -23.43 26.78 25.66
N ARG A 488 -24.66 26.33 25.96
CA ARG A 488 -25.90 27.07 25.63
C ARG A 488 -25.95 28.47 26.26
N THR A 489 -25.28 28.70 27.37
CA THR A 489 -25.19 30.00 28.05
C THR A 489 -23.98 30.85 27.68
N HIS A 490 -23.07 30.37 26.82
CA HIS A 490 -21.82 31.05 26.45
C HIS A 490 -21.93 31.70 25.05
N PRO A 491 -21.32 32.88 24.79
CA PRO A 491 -21.38 33.52 23.47
C PRO A 491 -20.61 32.74 22.39
N SER A 492 -21.01 32.83 21.12
CA SER A 492 -20.22 32.32 19.99
C SER A 492 -18.80 32.91 20.02
N GLY A 493 -17.80 32.09 19.74
CA GLY A 493 -16.40 32.51 19.85
C GLY A 493 -15.42 31.35 20.03
N ILE A 494 -14.15 31.72 20.22
CA ILE A 494 -13.06 30.77 20.47
C ILE A 494 -12.92 30.53 21.98
N TYR A 495 -12.77 29.27 22.35
CA TYR A 495 -12.48 28.81 23.69
C TYR A 495 -11.27 27.88 23.66
N PHE A 496 -10.68 27.63 24.83
CA PHE A 496 -9.58 26.70 25.00
C PHE A 496 -9.96 25.64 26.02
N CYS A 497 -9.95 24.37 25.61
CA CYS A 497 -10.06 23.24 26.51
C CYS A 497 -8.68 22.83 26.99
N ARG A 498 -8.42 22.89 28.29
CA ARG A 498 -7.18 22.45 28.91
C ARG A 498 -7.42 21.17 29.68
N PHE A 499 -6.62 20.17 29.37
CA PHE A 499 -6.53 18.90 30.05
C PHE A 499 -5.24 18.88 30.86
N ALA A 500 -5.33 18.50 32.13
CA ALA A 500 -4.20 18.24 32.99
C ALA A 500 -4.41 16.90 33.70
N ALA A 501 -3.39 16.05 33.67
CA ALA A 501 -3.30 14.85 34.48
C ALA A 501 -1.84 14.71 34.88
N GLY A 502 -1.54 14.35 36.13
CA GLY A 502 -0.17 14.29 36.67
C GLY A 502 0.73 15.47 36.25
N THR A 503 1.84 15.18 35.55
CA THR A 503 2.77 16.20 35.01
C THR A 503 2.46 16.61 33.56
N HIS A 504 1.41 16.06 32.94
CA HIS A 504 1.04 16.34 31.56
C HIS A 504 -0.02 17.44 31.51
N THR A 505 0.12 18.36 30.57
CA THR A 505 -0.90 19.37 30.29
C THR A 505 -1.00 19.58 28.79
N GLU A 506 -2.21 19.49 28.26
CA GLU A 506 -2.50 19.73 26.86
C GLU A 506 -3.64 20.76 26.74
N THR A 507 -3.62 21.59 25.71
CA THR A 507 -4.68 22.58 25.45
C THR A 507 -5.11 22.52 23.98
N LYS A 508 -6.41 22.45 23.73
CA LYS A 508 -7.01 22.50 22.39
C LYS A 508 -7.90 23.72 22.22
N LYS A 509 -7.81 24.36 21.06
CA LYS A 509 -8.72 25.41 20.62
C LYS A 509 -10.05 24.79 20.18
N ILE A 510 -11.16 25.28 20.71
CA ILE A 510 -12.52 24.83 20.37
C ILE A 510 -13.36 26.06 19.99
N ILE A 511 -14.27 25.92 19.02
CA ILE A 511 -15.01 27.04 18.41
C ILE A 511 -16.51 26.82 18.59
N LEU A 512 -17.18 27.71 19.33
CA LEU A 512 -18.63 27.72 19.49
C LEU A 512 -19.24 28.63 18.43
N GLN A 513 -20.19 28.11 17.64
CA GLN A 513 -20.90 28.86 16.61
C GLN A 513 -22.39 28.58 16.69
N LYS A 514 -23.15 29.47 17.34
CA LYS A 514 -24.60 29.38 17.50
C LYS A 514 -25.39 29.84 16.28
#